data_AF-A0A4Q6E7U5-F1
#
_entry.id   AF-A0A4Q6E7U5-F1
#
_cell.length_a   1.000
_cell.length_b   1.000
_cell.length_c   1.000
_cell.angle_alpha   90.00
_cell.angle_beta   90.00
_cell.angle_gamma   90.00
#
_symmetry.space_group_name_H-M   'P 1'
#
loop_
_entity.id
_entity.type
_entity.pdbx_description
1 polymer ?
#
loop_
_entity_poly.entity_id
_entity_poly.type
_entity_poly.pdbx_seq_one_letter_code
_entity_poly.pdbx_strand_id
1 'polypeptide(L)'
;MQKASPYTGLFIALLVLSSWITCTTLLMQWQVNFYNPLLYLFILIQMHLYTGLFITAHDAMHGTVSPNKKVNDLVGFICTFFYASFWYPHLYKKH
;
A
#
# COMPACT_ATOMS: atom_id res chain seq x y z
N MET A 1 3.78 -19.92 21.03
CA MET A 1 3.58 -18.78 20.10
C MET A 1 2.73 -19.28 18.95
N GLN A 2 1.48 -18.82 18.81
CA GLN A 2 0.63 -19.21 17.67
C GLN A 2 1.29 -18.69 16.38
N LYS A 3 1.61 -19.60 15.45
CA LYS A 3 2.08 -19.21 14.11
C LYS A 3 0.93 -18.45 13.44
N ALA A 4 1.14 -17.16 13.15
CA ALA A 4 0.21 -16.39 12.34
C ALA A 4 -0.04 -17.14 11.02
N SER A 5 -1.28 -17.07 10.53
CA SER A 5 -1.64 -17.70 9.25
C SER A 5 -0.69 -17.19 8.16
N PRO A 6 -0.19 -18.06 7.27
CA PRO A 6 0.73 -17.67 6.20
C PRO A 6 0.17 -16.56 5.29
N TYR A 7 -1.13 -16.26 5.35
CA TYR A 7 -1.79 -15.28 4.49
C TYR A 7 -2.20 -13.99 5.21
N THR A 8 -1.87 -13.82 6.49
CA THR A 8 -2.22 -12.59 7.22
C THR A 8 -1.56 -11.36 6.60
N GLY A 9 -0.29 -11.45 6.19
CA GLY A 9 0.42 -10.35 5.51
C GLY A 9 -0.24 -9.96 4.19
N LEU A 10 -0.61 -10.96 3.37
CA LEU A 10 -1.32 -10.75 2.11
C LEU A 10 -2.69 -10.09 2.33
N PHE A 11 -3.43 -10.50 3.36
CA PHE A 11 -4.72 -9.90 3.69
C PHE A 11 -4.56 -8.42 4.06
N ILE A 12 -3.56 -8.09 4.90
CA ILE A 12 -3.26 -6.70 5.26
C ILE A 12 -2.84 -5.88 4.03
N ALA A 13 -1.99 -6.44 3.17
CA ALA A 13 -1.57 -5.81 1.93
C ALA A 13 -2.77 -5.44 1.02
N LEU A 14 -3.71 -6.38 0.85
CA LEU A 14 -4.94 -6.15 0.09
C LEU A 14 -5.86 -5.11 0.75
N LEU A 15 -5.95 -5.09 2.08
CA LEU A 15 -6.73 -4.10 2.82
C LEU A 15 -6.16 -2.70 2.63
N VAL A 16 -4.84 -2.54 2.77
CA VAL A 16 -4.17 -1.25 2.57
C VAL A 16 -4.32 -0.77 1.14
N LEU A 17 -4.06 -1.64 0.15
CA LEU A 17 -4.16 -1.30 -1.27
C LEU A 17 -5.59 -0.91 -1.65
N SER A 18 -6.60 -1.69 -1.23
CA SER A 18 -8.00 -1.38 -1.54
C SER A 18 -8.45 -0.08 -0.87
N SER A 19 -8.10 0.13 0.40
CA SER A 19 -8.38 1.38 1.12
C SER A 19 -7.77 2.60 0.43
N TRP A 20 -6.52 2.47 -0.03
CA TRP A 20 -5.83 3.53 -0.78
C TRP A 20 -6.52 3.82 -2.12
N ILE A 21 -6.88 2.79 -2.90
CA ILE A 21 -7.58 2.97 -4.18
C ILE A 21 -8.91 3.69 -3.95
N THR A 22 -9.72 3.22 -2.99
CA THR A 22 -11.01 3.83 -2.68
C THR A 22 -10.87 5.28 -2.20
N CYS A 23 -9.92 5.56 -1.31
CA CYS A 23 -9.72 6.93 -0.83
C CYS A 23 -9.27 7.86 -1.97
N THR A 24 -8.37 7.38 -2.83
CA THR A 24 -7.89 8.14 -4.00
C THR A 24 -9.01 8.42 -5.00
N THR A 25 -9.82 7.43 -5.36
CA THR A 25 -10.92 7.63 -6.32
C THR A 25 -11.99 8.58 -5.78
N LEU A 26 -12.32 8.49 -4.50
CA LEU A 26 -13.24 9.43 -3.84
C LEU A 26 -12.67 10.86 -3.84
N LEU A 27 -11.41 11.04 -3.47
CA LEU A 27 -10.74 12.35 -3.48
C LEU A 27 -10.64 12.94 -4.90
N MET A 28 -10.42 12.12 -5.93
CA MET A 28 -10.39 12.59 -7.33
C MET A 28 -11.75 13.10 -7.83
N GLN A 29 -12.85 12.59 -7.29
CA GLN A 29 -14.21 13.04 -7.62
C GLN A 29 -14.67 14.20 -6.71
N TRP A 30 -13.92 14.50 -5.65
CA TRP A 30 -14.29 15.49 -4.66
C TRP A 30 -14.03 16.92 -5.15
N GLN A 31 -15.02 17.81 -5.02
CA GLN A 31 -14.85 19.23 -5.32
C GLN A 31 -14.03 19.91 -4.21
N VAL A 32 -12.85 20.41 -4.54
CA VAL A 32 -11.94 21.05 -3.59
C VAL A 32 -12.58 22.32 -3.01
N ASN A 33 -12.73 22.32 -1.69
CA ASN A 33 -13.17 23.48 -0.91
C ASN A 33 -12.33 23.57 0.37
N PHE A 34 -11.50 24.60 0.48
CA PHE A 34 -10.60 24.81 1.61
C PHE A 34 -11.30 25.13 2.93
N TYR A 35 -12.57 25.54 2.90
CA TYR A 35 -13.35 25.75 4.12
C TYR A 35 -13.92 24.44 4.69
N ASN A 36 -13.80 23.32 3.96
CA ASN A 36 -14.33 22.04 4.40
C ASN A 36 -13.31 21.28 5.27
N PRO A 37 -13.56 21.09 6.59
CA PRO A 37 -12.63 20.40 7.46
C PRO A 37 -12.40 18.93 7.09
N LEU A 38 -13.37 18.28 6.42
CA LEU A 38 -13.24 16.88 5.99
C LEU A 38 -12.13 16.72 4.95
N LEU A 39 -11.86 17.75 4.13
CA LEU A 39 -10.79 17.70 3.13
C LEU A 39 -9.44 17.42 3.81
N TYR A 40 -9.15 18.11 4.91
CA TYR A 40 -7.91 17.94 5.65
C TYR A 40 -7.82 16.57 6.33
N LEU A 41 -8.94 16.05 6.85
CA LEU A 41 -8.99 14.71 7.41
C LEU A 41 -8.68 13.66 6.34
N PHE A 42 -9.28 13.75 5.15
CA PHE A 42 -9.00 12.83 4.06
C PHE A 42 -7.56 12.96 3.54
N ILE A 43 -6.97 14.16 3.54
CA ILE A 43 -5.54 14.33 3.23
C ILE A 43 -4.66 13.57 4.23
N LEU A 44 -4.94 13.66 5.53
CA LEU A 44 -4.20 12.92 6.55
C LEU A 44 -4.37 11.40 6.43
N ILE A 45 -5.59 10.94 6.15
CA ILE A 45 -5.86 9.52 5.89
C ILE A 45 -5.11 9.05 4.64
N GLN A 46 -5.18 9.81 3.55
CA GLN A 46 -4.49 9.50 2.30
C GLN A 46 -2.97 9.43 2.51
N MET A 47 -2.39 10.38 3.24
CA MET A 47 -0.98 10.37 3.62
C MET A 47 -0.61 9.09 4.39
N HIS A 48 -1.42 8.70 5.38
CA HIS A 48 -1.20 7.49 6.15
C HIS A 48 -1.28 6.22 5.29
N LEU A 49 -2.22 6.17 4.34
CA LEU A 49 -2.36 5.06 3.40
C LEU A 49 -1.16 4.95 2.44
N TYR A 50 -0.58 6.08 2.01
CA TYR A 50 0.68 6.06 1.26
C TYR A 50 1.83 5.47 2.07
N THR A 51 1.94 5.79 3.37
CA THR A 51 2.92 5.13 4.25
C THR A 51 2.68 3.63 4.33
N GLY A 52 1.41 3.20 4.44
CA GLY A 52 1.04 1.78 4.41
C GLY A 52 1.46 1.06 3.12
N LEU A 53 1.28 1.70 1.96
CA LEU A 53 1.74 1.17 0.66
C LEU A 53 3.26 0.98 0.64
N PHE A 54 4.01 1.96 1.15
CA PHE A 54 5.48 1.87 1.22
C PHE A 54 5.95 0.73 2.12
N ILE A 55 5.37 0.59 3.31
CA ILE A 55 5.68 -0.52 4.23
C ILE A 55 5.35 -1.86 3.57
N THR A 56 4.17 -1.98 2.94
CA THR A 56 3.75 -3.21 2.25
C THR A 56 4.70 -3.58 1.11
N ALA A 57 5.16 -2.58 0.34
CA ALA A 57 6.14 -2.78 -0.72
C ALA A 57 7.49 -3.26 -0.19
N HIS A 58 7.97 -2.66 0.91
CA HIS A 58 9.21 -3.06 1.57
C HIS A 58 9.14 -4.48 2.13
N ASP A 59 8.04 -4.81 2.82
CA ASP A 59 7.81 -6.14 3.39
C ASP A 59 7.68 -7.22 2.30
N ALA A 60 7.11 -6.85 1.15
CA ALA A 60 7.11 -7.71 -0.03
C ALA A 60 8.53 -7.99 -0.57
N MET A 61 9.46 -7.01 -0.53
CA MET A 61 10.86 -7.24 -0.92
C MET A 61 11.57 -8.23 0.01
N HIS A 62 11.28 -8.17 1.32
CA HIS A 62 11.78 -9.12 2.32
C HIS A 62 11.06 -10.47 2.30
N GLY A 63 10.01 -10.61 1.51
CA GLY A 63 9.24 -11.83 1.37
C GLY A 63 8.33 -12.17 2.57
N THR A 64 7.98 -11.20 3.40
CA THR A 64 7.21 -11.41 4.63
C THR A 64 5.68 -11.35 4.41
N VAL A 65 5.23 -10.84 3.25
CA VAL A 65 3.79 -10.72 2.92
C VAL A 65 3.13 -12.09 2.67
N SER A 66 3.85 -13.04 2.07
CA SER A 66 3.36 -14.38 1.74
C SER A 66 4.53 -15.39 1.69
N PRO A 67 4.33 -16.69 1.96
CA PRO A 67 5.34 -17.72 1.74
C PRO A 67 5.73 -17.88 0.26
N ASN A 68 4.88 -17.41 -0.67
CA ASN A 68 5.14 -17.52 -2.10
C ASN A 68 5.84 -16.26 -2.62
N LYS A 69 7.09 -16.43 -3.06
CA LYS A 69 7.91 -15.34 -3.63
C LYS A 69 7.22 -14.62 -4.81
N LYS A 70 6.52 -15.34 -5.70
CA LYS A 70 5.82 -14.70 -6.83
C LYS A 70 4.71 -13.75 -6.37
N VAL A 71 4.03 -14.10 -5.28
CA VAL A 71 2.98 -13.26 -4.69
C VAL A 71 3.61 -12.01 -4.08
N ASN A 72 4.72 -12.17 -3.36
CA ASN A 72 5.47 -11.03 -2.83
C ASN A 72 5.94 -10.09 -3.94
N ASP A 73 6.56 -10.62 -5.01
CA ASP A 73 7.05 -9.79 -6.12
C ASP A 73 5.90 -9.03 -6.82
N LEU A 74 4.73 -9.67 -6.98
CA LEU A 74 3.55 -9.02 -7.56
C LEU A 74 2.99 -7.92 -6.65
N VAL A 75 2.79 -8.21 -5.36
CA VAL A 75 2.28 -7.24 -4.37
C VAL A 75 3.24 -6.06 -4.25
N GLY A 76 4.54 -6.35 -4.16
CA GLY A 76 5.61 -5.37 -4.10
C GLY A 76 5.60 -4.46 -5.33
N PHE A 77 5.53 -5.04 -6.53
CA PHE A 77 5.43 -4.28 -7.79
C PHE A 77 4.23 -3.34 -7.78
N ILE A 78 3.04 -3.86 -7.49
CA ILE A 78 1.80 -3.10 -7.45
C ILE A 78 1.89 -1.95 -6.43
N CYS A 79 2.37 -2.23 -5.21
CA CYS A 79 2.49 -1.21 -4.16
C CYS A 79 3.52 -0.13 -4.53
N THR A 80 4.69 -0.50 -5.07
CA THR A 80 5.69 0.49 -5.53
C THR A 80 5.19 1.33 -6.71
N PHE A 81 4.39 0.72 -7.58
CA PHE A 81 3.80 1.41 -8.72
C PHE A 81 2.79 2.47 -8.26
N PHE A 82 1.85 2.11 -7.37
CA PHE A 82 0.87 3.07 -6.84
C PHE A 82 1.46 4.09 -5.87
N TYR A 83 2.54 3.74 -5.15
CA TYR A 83 3.22 4.67 -4.26
C TYR A 83 3.91 5.82 -5.02
N ALA A 84 4.73 5.49 -6.03
CA ALA A 84 5.53 6.50 -6.74
C ALA A 84 5.96 6.08 -8.16
N SER A 85 5.27 5.11 -8.77
CA SER A 85 5.64 4.52 -10.07
C SER A 85 7.09 4.00 -10.11
N PHE A 86 7.61 3.50 -8.98
CA PHE A 86 8.98 3.03 -8.89
C PHE A 86 9.16 1.65 -9.54
N TRP A 87 10.32 1.47 -10.17
CA TRP A 87 10.69 0.19 -10.78
C TRP A 87 11.13 -0.82 -9.71
N TYR A 88 10.21 -1.71 -9.32
CA TYR A 88 10.43 -2.72 -8.28
C TYR A 88 11.71 -3.55 -8.43
N PRO A 89 12.08 -4.07 -9.63
CA PRO A 89 13.32 -4.84 -9.78
C PRO A 89 14.61 -4.07 -9.43
N HIS A 90 14.59 -2.74 -9.51
CA HIS A 90 15.74 -1.93 -9.10
C HIS A 90 15.82 -1.79 -7.57
N LEU A 91 14.67 -1.66 -6.89
CA LEU A 91 14.58 -1.58 -5.44
C LEU A 91 14.87 -2.92 -4.76
N TYR A 92 14.39 -4.01 -5.37
CA TYR A 92 14.61 -5.37 -4.88
C TYR A 92 16.10 -5.73 -4.84
N LYS A 93 16.93 -5.24 -5.76
CA LYS A 93 18.38 -5.52 -5.76
C LYS A 93 19.13 -4.97 -4.53
N LYS A 94 18.52 -4.06 -3.78
CA LYS A 94 19.14 -3.39 -2.62
C LYS A 94 18.71 -3.99 -1.28
N HIS A 95 17.83 -4.98 -1.29
CA HIS A 95 17.23 -5.61 -0.11
C HIS A 95 17.34 -7.13 -0.24
#